data_AF-A0A970CBF9-F1
#
_entry.id   AF-A0A970CBF9-F1
#
_cell.length_a   1.000
_cell.length_b   1.000
_cell.length_c   1.000
_cell.angle_alpha   90.00
_cell.angle_beta   90.00
_cell.angle_gamma   90.00
#
_symmetry.space_group_name_H-M   'P 1'
#
loop_
_entity.id
_entity.type
_entity.pdbx_description
1 polymer ?
#
loop_
_entity_poly.entity_id
_entity_poly.type
_entity_poly.pdbx_seq_one_letter_code
_entity_poly.pdbx_strand_id
1 'polypeptide(L)'
;MAGTWYPVVDYMLCAECGSCAGKCAHGVYDPAKAPVPVVLRPEACVDHCHGCGNLCPTGAITYLGEDTCWTPPHRRAETGADGCRCGEPDEDAQAVCAPGCGCGCDGAAQPEHAVTVEYLYLDLAECDRCIGTAQALDEVLAALTPALAMAGYTLRCQKIEMATAELAAQYRLLASPTVRVNGRDIAAGVRENHCGCCSAISHSDVDCRVFEYNGHTYEVAPKQMLARGILSAVCSVQPASPGQETYRLPDHLARFFAGKR
;
A
#
# COMPACT_ATOMS: atom_id res chain seq x y z
N MET A 1 -8.23 -10.52 -44.92
CA MET A 1 -8.42 -11.53 -43.87
C MET A 1 -7.02 -11.97 -43.46
N ALA A 2 -6.73 -11.90 -42.18
CA ALA A 2 -5.43 -12.28 -41.65
C ALA A 2 -5.52 -13.66 -41.00
N GLY A 3 -4.63 -14.57 -41.37
CA GLY A 3 -4.54 -15.88 -40.71
C GLY A 3 -3.98 -15.79 -39.28
N THR A 4 -3.38 -14.66 -38.91
CA THR A 4 -2.60 -14.48 -37.67
C THR A 4 -3.00 -13.27 -36.85
N TRP A 5 -3.92 -12.42 -37.34
CA TRP A 5 -4.37 -11.20 -36.65
C TRP A 5 -5.80 -11.34 -36.15
N TYR A 6 -6.01 -11.29 -34.84
CA TYR A 6 -7.35 -11.30 -34.25
C TYR A 6 -7.37 -10.73 -32.82
N PRO A 7 -8.51 -10.16 -32.38
CA PRO A 7 -8.63 -9.58 -31.05
C PRO A 7 -8.68 -10.66 -29.97
N VAL A 8 -8.00 -10.40 -28.85
CA VAL A 8 -8.06 -11.15 -27.59
C VAL A 8 -8.63 -10.22 -26.54
N VAL A 9 -9.70 -10.67 -25.87
CA VAL A 9 -10.40 -9.88 -24.85
C VAL A 9 -10.00 -10.37 -23.47
N ASP A 10 -9.56 -9.44 -22.62
CA ASP A 10 -9.41 -9.66 -21.20
C ASP A 10 -10.78 -9.48 -20.51
N TYR A 11 -11.37 -10.59 -20.08
CA TYR A 11 -12.67 -10.59 -19.43
C TYR A 11 -12.65 -9.98 -18.02
N MET A 12 -11.49 -9.89 -17.35
CA MET A 12 -11.38 -9.25 -16.04
C MET A 12 -11.45 -7.72 -16.15
N LEU A 13 -10.97 -7.18 -17.27
CA LEU A 13 -11.00 -5.74 -17.58
C LEU A 13 -12.24 -5.33 -18.40
N CYS A 14 -12.98 -6.29 -18.95
CA CYS A 14 -14.12 -6.01 -19.81
C CYS A 14 -15.32 -5.52 -18.98
N ALA A 15 -15.82 -4.32 -19.30
CA ALA A 15 -17.06 -3.79 -18.70
C ALA A 15 -18.35 -4.32 -19.38
N GLU A 16 -18.24 -5.34 -20.24
CA GLU A 16 -19.37 -5.95 -20.99
C GLU A 16 -20.26 -4.91 -21.70
N CYS A 17 -19.66 -3.82 -22.20
CA CYS A 17 -20.40 -2.69 -22.77
C CYS A 17 -20.90 -2.93 -24.21
N GLY A 18 -20.43 -3.98 -24.89
CA GLY A 18 -20.83 -4.33 -26.25
C GLY A 18 -20.34 -3.40 -27.38
N SER A 19 -19.64 -2.29 -27.09
CA SER A 19 -19.20 -1.31 -28.10
C SER A 19 -18.33 -1.89 -29.22
N CYS A 20 -17.44 -2.82 -28.88
CA CYS A 20 -16.58 -3.51 -29.84
C CYS A 20 -17.37 -4.44 -30.77
N ALA A 21 -18.29 -5.23 -30.21
CA ALA A 21 -19.15 -6.15 -30.95
C ALA A 21 -20.13 -5.38 -31.87
N GLY A 22 -20.69 -4.26 -31.40
CA GLY A 22 -21.61 -3.44 -32.18
C GLY A 22 -20.96 -2.70 -33.36
N LYS A 23 -19.67 -2.35 -33.27
CA LYS A 23 -18.96 -1.68 -34.37
C LYS A 23 -18.46 -2.65 -35.46
N CYS A 24 -18.12 -3.88 -35.10
CA CYS A 24 -17.43 -4.80 -36.00
C CYS A 24 -18.38 -5.35 -37.09
N ALA A 25 -18.33 -4.76 -38.29
CA ALA A 25 -19.12 -5.22 -39.45
C ALA A 25 -18.63 -6.54 -40.06
N HIS A 26 -17.44 -7.01 -39.67
CA HIS A 26 -16.84 -8.24 -40.18
C HIS A 26 -17.32 -9.50 -39.44
N GLY A 27 -18.16 -9.33 -38.41
CA GLY A 27 -18.76 -10.45 -37.67
C GLY A 27 -17.73 -11.35 -36.98
N VAL A 28 -16.68 -10.72 -36.43
CA VAL A 28 -15.65 -11.37 -35.60
C VAL A 28 -16.23 -11.83 -34.27
N TYR A 29 -17.19 -11.08 -33.73
CA TYR A 29 -17.85 -11.38 -32.45
C TYR A 29 -19.16 -12.15 -32.62
N ASP A 30 -19.51 -12.96 -31.62
CA ASP A 30 -20.77 -13.70 -31.53
C ASP A 30 -21.93 -12.76 -31.13
N PRO A 31 -22.91 -12.48 -32.01
CA PRO A 31 -24.05 -11.65 -31.66
C PRO A 31 -24.98 -12.32 -30.63
N ALA A 32 -24.97 -13.65 -30.52
CA ALA A 32 -25.83 -14.37 -29.57
C ALA A 32 -25.38 -14.18 -28.11
N LYS A 33 -24.12 -13.80 -27.89
CA LYS A 33 -23.53 -13.55 -26.57
C LYS A 33 -23.45 -12.07 -26.21
N ALA A 34 -23.99 -11.19 -27.05
CA ALA A 34 -24.06 -9.77 -26.74
C ALA A 34 -24.81 -9.54 -25.41
N PRO A 35 -24.31 -8.65 -24.52
CA PRO A 35 -23.26 -7.64 -24.76
C PRO A 35 -21.82 -8.10 -24.46
N VAL A 36 -21.61 -9.37 -24.10
CA VAL A 36 -20.28 -9.94 -23.84
C VAL A 36 -19.54 -10.20 -25.16
N PRO A 37 -18.37 -9.58 -25.39
CA PRO A 37 -17.67 -9.67 -26.67
C PRO A 37 -16.89 -10.98 -26.81
N VAL A 38 -17.60 -12.06 -27.14
CA VAL A 38 -17.00 -13.37 -27.42
C VAL A 38 -16.58 -13.45 -28.90
N VAL A 39 -15.31 -13.76 -29.15
CA VAL A 39 -14.77 -13.90 -30.51
C VAL A 39 -15.20 -15.25 -31.10
N LEU A 40 -15.98 -15.21 -32.19
CA LEU A 40 -16.51 -16.37 -32.90
C LEU A 40 -15.69 -16.72 -34.14
N ARG A 41 -15.28 -15.70 -34.90
CA ARG A 41 -14.54 -15.84 -36.17
C ARG A 41 -13.28 -14.99 -36.16
N PRO A 42 -12.20 -15.47 -35.52
CA PRO A 42 -10.91 -14.77 -35.50
C PRO A 42 -10.40 -14.37 -36.90
N GLU A 43 -10.55 -15.27 -37.88
CA GLU A 43 -10.08 -15.12 -39.27
C GLU A 43 -10.80 -14.02 -40.06
N ALA A 44 -11.99 -13.62 -39.61
CA ALA A 44 -12.74 -12.53 -40.22
C ALA A 44 -12.16 -11.15 -39.88
N CYS A 45 -11.20 -11.08 -38.94
CA CYS A 45 -10.54 -9.82 -38.61
C CYS A 45 -9.71 -9.30 -39.80
N VAL A 46 -9.75 -7.98 -39.97
CA VAL A 46 -8.92 -7.29 -40.96
C VAL A 46 -7.54 -7.12 -40.35
N ASP A 47 -6.52 -7.43 -41.15
CA ASP A 47 -5.11 -7.31 -40.79
C ASP A 47 -4.81 -5.88 -40.31
N HIS A 48 -4.09 -5.75 -39.20
CA HIS A 48 -3.73 -4.45 -38.58
C HIS A 48 -4.93 -3.56 -38.19
N CYS A 49 -6.13 -4.13 -38.01
CA CYS A 49 -7.30 -3.36 -37.60
C CYS A 49 -7.43 -3.25 -36.07
N HIS A 50 -7.25 -2.04 -35.54
CA HIS A 50 -7.43 -1.72 -34.11
C HIS A 50 -8.80 -1.15 -33.73
N GLY A 51 -9.79 -1.25 -34.62
CA GLY A 51 -11.06 -0.52 -34.48
C GLY A 51 -11.83 -0.85 -33.20
N CYS A 52 -11.84 -2.13 -32.77
CA CYS A 52 -12.49 -2.51 -31.52
C CYS A 52 -11.66 -2.14 -30.28
N GLY A 53 -10.32 -2.26 -30.35
CA GLY A 53 -9.43 -1.85 -29.26
C GLY A 53 -9.48 -0.35 -28.97
N ASN A 54 -9.50 0.49 -30.01
CA ASN A 54 -9.61 1.94 -29.88
C ASN A 54 -10.95 2.42 -29.29
N LEU A 55 -12.00 1.60 -29.39
CA LEU A 55 -13.33 1.91 -28.85
C LEU A 55 -13.54 1.39 -27.43
N CYS A 56 -12.64 0.55 -26.92
CA CYS A 56 -12.82 -0.09 -25.63
C CYS A 56 -12.56 0.92 -24.50
N PRO A 57 -13.56 1.27 -23.68
CA PRO A 57 -13.39 2.28 -22.62
C PRO A 57 -12.42 1.84 -21.51
N THR A 58 -12.20 0.54 -21.36
CA THR A 58 -11.31 -0.05 -20.36
C THR A 58 -9.97 -0.53 -20.95
N GLY A 59 -9.79 -0.46 -22.28
CA GLY A 59 -8.59 -0.98 -22.94
C GLY A 59 -8.38 -2.51 -22.82
N ALA A 60 -9.47 -3.26 -22.66
CA ALA A 60 -9.47 -4.71 -22.42
C ALA A 60 -9.12 -5.58 -23.65
N ILE A 61 -8.86 -5.00 -24.82
CA ILE A 61 -8.65 -5.75 -26.06
C ILE A 61 -7.20 -5.59 -26.54
N THR A 62 -6.51 -6.71 -26.75
CA THR A 62 -5.22 -6.81 -27.44
C THR A 62 -5.35 -7.60 -28.73
N TYR A 63 -4.30 -7.66 -29.55
CA TYR A 63 -4.30 -8.42 -30.80
C TYR A 63 -3.15 -9.42 -30.80
N LEU A 64 -3.44 -10.66 -31.16
CA LEU A 64 -2.39 -11.62 -31.49
C LEU A 64 -1.90 -11.30 -32.90
N GLY A 65 -0.57 -11.34 -33.10
CA GLY A 65 0.06 -10.90 -34.35
C GLY A 65 0.38 -9.40 -34.42
N GLU A 66 0.26 -8.65 -33.32
CA GLU A 66 0.63 -7.24 -33.24
C GLU A 66 2.14 -7.01 -33.43
N ASP A 67 2.52 -6.28 -34.46
CA ASP A 67 3.89 -5.86 -34.78
C ASP A 67 4.04 -4.32 -34.91
N THR A 68 2.96 -3.55 -34.72
CA THR A 68 2.94 -2.09 -34.95
C THR A 68 3.16 -1.25 -33.70
N CYS A 69 3.63 -1.85 -32.60
CA CYS A 69 3.77 -1.21 -31.28
C CYS A 69 2.47 -0.54 -30.77
N TRP A 70 1.32 -0.90 -31.35
CA TRP A 70 0.04 -0.34 -30.95
C TRP A 70 -0.33 -0.86 -29.56
N THR A 71 -0.82 0.05 -28.72
CA THR A 71 -1.30 -0.27 -27.37
C THR A 71 -2.71 0.29 -27.20
N PRO A 72 -3.57 -0.35 -26.38
CA PRO A 72 -4.94 0.10 -26.25
C PRO A 72 -4.99 1.48 -25.57
N PRO A 73 -5.64 2.49 -26.16
CA PRO A 73 -5.55 3.89 -25.73
C PRO A 73 -6.12 4.15 -24.33
N HIS A 74 -6.98 3.26 -23.83
CA HIS A 74 -7.62 3.37 -22.52
C HIS A 74 -7.16 2.29 -21.54
N ARG A 75 -6.15 1.47 -21.88
CA ARG A 75 -5.58 0.51 -20.94
C ARG A 75 -4.82 1.30 -19.89
N ARG A 76 -5.22 1.21 -18.62
CA ARG A 76 -4.38 1.69 -17.52
C ARG A 76 -3.05 0.93 -17.62
N ALA A 77 -1.95 1.67 -17.68
CA ALA A 77 -0.61 1.08 -17.76
C ALA A 77 -0.43 0.12 -16.58
N GLU A 78 -0.44 -1.17 -16.88
CA GLU A 78 0.07 -2.17 -15.95
C GLU A 78 1.58 -1.98 -15.94
N THR A 79 2.11 -1.55 -14.80
CA THR A 79 3.54 -1.54 -14.51
C THR A 79 4.05 -2.98 -14.59
N GLY A 80 4.50 -3.40 -15.77
CA GLY A 80 5.00 -4.76 -15.98
C GLY A 80 4.84 -5.27 -17.41
N ALA A 81 5.45 -4.60 -18.37
CA ALA A 81 5.77 -5.22 -19.65
C ALA A 81 7.15 -4.73 -20.09
N ASP A 82 8.18 -5.42 -19.60
CA ASP A 82 9.49 -5.48 -20.24
C ASP A 82 9.30 -5.78 -21.73
N GLY A 83 9.50 -4.77 -22.56
CA GLY A 83 9.10 -4.82 -23.96
C GLY A 83 9.95 -3.94 -24.88
N CYS A 84 11.23 -3.75 -24.57
CA CYS A 84 12.23 -3.29 -25.54
C CYS A 84 13.50 -4.12 -25.37
N ARG A 85 13.53 -5.29 -26.02
CA ARG A 85 14.75 -6.09 -26.19
C ARG A 85 15.20 -5.94 -27.64
N CYS A 86 15.90 -4.84 -27.93
CA CYS A 86 16.68 -4.68 -29.14
C CYS A 86 18.17 -4.85 -28.78
N GLY A 87 18.72 -5.98 -29.21
CA GLY A 87 20.15 -6.31 -29.43
C GLY A 87 21.25 -5.69 -28.57
N GLU A 88 21.95 -6.54 -27.82
CA GLU A 88 23.37 -6.32 -27.45
C GLU A 88 24.27 -6.46 -28.70
N PRO A 89 25.53 -5.95 -28.75
CA PRO A 89 26.45 -5.58 -27.64
C PRO A 89 27.03 -4.15 -27.81
N ASP A 90 27.82 -3.52 -26.93
CA ASP A 90 29.03 -3.90 -26.18
C ASP A 90 29.24 -2.96 -24.96
N GLU A 91 30.21 -3.36 -24.14
CA GLU A 91 30.75 -2.79 -22.89
C GLU A 91 30.94 -1.25 -22.86
N ASP A 92 30.71 -0.67 -21.67
CA ASP A 92 31.02 0.72 -21.28
C ASP A 92 30.33 1.85 -22.07
N ALA A 93 29.04 2.05 -21.81
CA ALA A 93 28.38 3.33 -22.14
C ALA A 93 27.45 3.78 -21.02
N GLN A 94 27.97 4.70 -20.21
CA GLN A 94 27.21 5.59 -19.33
C GLN A 94 26.06 6.21 -20.14
N ALA A 95 24.83 5.73 -19.93
CA ALA A 95 23.63 6.29 -20.53
C ALA A 95 23.35 7.68 -19.90
N VAL A 96 24.02 8.70 -20.44
CA VAL A 96 23.63 10.10 -20.25
C VAL A 96 22.58 10.40 -21.31
N CYS A 97 21.34 10.55 -20.88
CA CYS A 97 20.22 10.97 -21.71
C CYS A 97 20.55 12.35 -22.31
N ALA A 98 20.67 12.44 -23.64
CA ALA A 98 20.90 13.70 -24.35
C ALA A 98 19.64 14.60 -24.30
N PRO A 99 19.79 15.93 -24.17
CA PRO A 99 18.65 16.85 -24.08
C PRO A 99 18.07 17.06 -25.48
N GLY A 100 16.89 16.51 -25.72
CA GLY A 100 16.20 16.60 -27.01
C GLY A 100 14.99 15.69 -27.18
N CYS A 101 14.72 14.80 -26.21
CA CYS A 101 13.47 14.06 -26.16
C CYS A 101 12.49 14.82 -25.24
N GLY A 102 11.37 15.29 -25.80
CA GLY A 102 10.26 15.91 -25.08
C GLY A 102 9.45 14.92 -24.25
N CYS A 103 10.11 13.94 -23.63
CA CYS A 103 9.55 13.17 -22.54
C CYS A 103 9.82 13.96 -21.26
N GLY A 104 8.79 14.63 -20.74
CA GLY A 104 8.82 15.22 -19.40
C GLY A 104 8.98 14.10 -18.36
N CYS A 105 10.20 13.59 -18.22
CA CYS A 105 10.59 12.68 -17.16
C CYS A 105 11.01 13.50 -15.94
N ASP A 106 10.08 14.31 -15.42
CA ASP A 106 10.09 14.65 -14.00
C ASP A 106 9.43 13.49 -13.24
N GLY A 107 10.08 12.32 -13.32
CA GLY A 107 9.76 11.16 -12.51
C GLY A 107 10.26 11.39 -11.09
N ALA A 108 9.63 12.31 -10.36
CA ALA A 108 9.65 12.27 -8.92
C ALA A 108 8.95 10.97 -8.51
N ALA A 109 9.74 9.90 -8.34
CA ALA A 109 9.30 8.59 -7.86
C ALA A 109 8.27 8.79 -6.74
N GLN A 110 6.99 8.56 -7.06
CA GLN A 110 5.94 8.63 -6.06
C GLN A 110 6.10 7.38 -5.18
N PRO A 111 6.10 7.50 -3.85
CA PRO A 111 6.24 6.38 -2.94
C PRO A 111 4.90 5.64 -2.84
N GLU A 112 4.48 4.97 -3.91
CA GLU A 112 3.16 4.34 -3.99
C GLU A 112 3.00 3.10 -3.08
N HIS A 113 4.07 2.65 -2.45
CA HIS A 113 4.10 1.49 -1.55
C HIS A 113 4.90 1.76 -0.25
N ALA A 114 4.88 2.99 0.27
CA ALA A 114 5.51 3.30 1.55
C ALA A 114 4.62 2.93 2.75
N VAL A 115 5.16 2.13 3.67
CA VAL A 115 4.51 1.73 4.92
C VAL A 115 5.24 2.40 6.08
N THR A 116 4.60 3.36 6.72
CA THR A 116 5.19 4.10 7.85
C THR A 116 4.66 3.52 9.15
N VAL A 117 5.56 2.99 9.98
CA VAL A 117 5.30 2.50 11.32
C VAL A 117 5.77 3.54 12.32
N GLU A 118 4.85 4.11 13.09
CA GLU A 118 5.13 5.11 14.12
C GLU A 118 5.03 4.46 15.49
N TYR A 119 6.09 4.56 16.28
CA TYR A 119 6.13 4.10 17.66
C TYR A 119 6.18 5.30 18.60
N LEU A 120 5.08 5.55 19.31
CA LEU A 120 4.93 6.65 20.25
C LEU A 120 5.12 6.10 21.68
N TYR A 121 6.10 6.63 22.41
CA TYR A 121 6.48 6.13 23.73
C TYR A 121 6.81 7.27 24.69
N LEU A 122 6.69 7.01 26.00
CA LEU A 122 7.05 7.97 27.05
C LEU A 122 8.53 7.92 27.44
N ASP A 123 9.09 6.71 27.52
CA ASP A 123 10.47 6.52 27.96
C ASP A 123 11.02 5.16 27.45
N LEU A 124 12.26 5.14 26.96
CA LEU A 124 12.98 3.93 26.52
C LEU A 124 14.24 3.64 27.34
N ALA A 125 14.44 4.32 28.47
CA ALA A 125 15.61 4.18 29.33
C ALA A 125 15.30 3.36 30.59
N GLU A 126 14.14 3.58 31.20
CA GLU A 126 13.75 3.06 32.52
C GLU A 126 12.47 2.21 32.48
N CYS A 127 11.64 2.36 31.44
CA CYS A 127 10.36 1.65 31.36
C CYS A 127 10.46 0.33 30.58
N ASP A 128 10.53 -0.80 31.31
CA ASP A 128 10.60 -2.16 30.74
C ASP A 128 9.49 -2.48 29.72
N ARG A 129 8.28 -1.94 29.92
CA ARG A 129 7.14 -2.13 29.00
C ARG A 129 7.35 -1.45 27.66
N CYS A 130 7.93 -0.24 27.68
CA CYS A 130 8.25 0.50 26.47
C CYS A 130 9.48 -0.08 25.78
N ILE A 131 10.50 -0.49 26.55
CA ILE A 131 11.71 -1.15 26.02
C ILE A 131 11.34 -2.48 25.37
N GLY A 132 10.58 -3.33 26.05
CA GLY A 132 10.15 -4.63 25.53
C GLY A 132 9.30 -4.51 24.27
N THR A 133 8.39 -3.52 24.21
CA THR A 133 7.56 -3.29 23.02
C THR A 133 8.39 -2.77 21.85
N ALA A 134 9.36 -1.89 22.11
CA ALA A 134 10.27 -1.41 21.08
C ALA A 134 11.16 -2.54 20.50
N GLN A 135 11.70 -3.41 21.36
CA GLN A 135 12.47 -4.57 20.92
C GLN A 135 11.62 -5.55 20.11
N ALA A 136 10.41 -5.87 20.58
CA ALA A 136 9.48 -6.72 19.86
C ALA A 136 9.12 -6.14 18.48
N LEU A 137 8.96 -4.82 18.40
CA LEU A 137 8.74 -4.13 17.14
C LEU A 137 9.95 -4.25 16.21
N ASP A 138 11.15 -3.93 16.68
CA ASP A 138 12.37 -3.99 15.87
C ASP A 138 12.60 -5.40 15.27
N GLU A 139 12.38 -6.45 16.06
CA GLU A 139 12.46 -7.82 15.58
C GLU A 139 11.44 -8.12 14.47
N VAL A 140 10.20 -7.67 14.63
CA VAL A 140 9.14 -7.84 13.64
C VAL A 140 9.46 -7.08 12.35
N LEU A 141 9.93 -5.84 12.47
CA LEU A 141 10.30 -5.02 11.32
C LEU A 141 11.47 -5.68 10.56
N ALA A 142 12.49 -6.17 11.26
CA ALA A 142 13.62 -6.88 10.66
C ALA A 142 13.16 -8.14 9.89
N ALA A 143 12.20 -8.89 10.44
CA ALA A 143 11.64 -10.08 9.80
C ALA A 143 10.76 -9.75 8.58
N LEU A 144 9.99 -8.65 8.63
CA LEU A 144 9.05 -8.27 7.58
C LEU A 144 9.68 -7.45 6.45
N THR A 145 10.75 -6.72 6.73
CA THR A 145 11.46 -5.89 5.74
C THR A 145 11.79 -6.64 4.45
N PRO A 146 12.44 -7.82 4.47
CA PRO A 146 12.75 -8.54 3.24
C PRO A 146 11.48 -9.01 2.51
N ALA A 147 10.47 -9.47 3.23
CA ALA A 147 9.21 -9.93 2.64
C ALA A 147 8.45 -8.80 1.94
N LEU A 148 8.44 -7.62 2.54
CA LEU A 148 7.74 -6.45 2.01
C LEU A 148 8.52 -5.77 0.88
N ALA A 149 9.86 -5.76 0.95
CA ALA A 149 10.70 -5.29 -0.15
C ALA A 149 10.49 -6.10 -1.42
N MET A 150 10.34 -7.43 -1.32
CA MET A 150 10.00 -8.29 -2.47
C MET A 150 8.64 -7.96 -3.08
N ALA A 151 7.70 -7.47 -2.27
CA ALA A 151 6.38 -7.04 -2.72
C ALA A 151 6.36 -5.55 -3.15
N GLY A 152 7.52 -4.89 -3.26
CA GLY A 152 7.64 -3.50 -3.68
C GLY A 152 7.35 -2.47 -2.58
N TYR A 153 7.15 -2.90 -1.33
CA TYR A 153 6.86 -2.00 -0.21
C TYR A 153 8.12 -1.52 0.49
N THR A 154 8.18 -0.22 0.77
CA THR A 154 9.23 0.39 1.58
C THR A 154 8.74 0.58 3.00
N LEU A 155 9.31 -0.16 3.94
CA LEU A 155 8.98 -0.01 5.35
C LEU A 155 9.83 1.08 6.01
N ARG A 156 9.20 2.02 6.70
CA ARG A 156 9.87 3.06 7.49
C ARG A 156 9.38 3.00 8.94
N CYS A 157 10.30 2.95 9.89
CA CYS A 157 9.98 3.03 11.31
C CYS A 157 10.40 4.37 11.87
N GLN A 158 9.47 5.08 12.51
CA GLN A 158 9.71 6.33 13.20
C GLN A 158 9.38 6.17 14.68
N LYS A 159 10.40 6.20 15.53
CA LYS A 159 10.26 6.19 16.98
C LYS A 159 10.19 7.63 17.47
N ILE A 160 9.08 8.02 18.10
CA ILE A 160 8.83 9.39 18.56
C ILE A 160 8.68 9.36 20.08
N GLU A 161 9.64 9.96 20.77
CA GLU A 161 9.56 10.17 22.21
C GLU A 161 8.56 11.28 22.52
N MET A 162 7.58 10.98 23.37
CA MET A 162 6.57 11.90 23.85
C MET A 162 7.13 12.67 25.05
N ALA A 163 8.13 13.53 24.79
CA ALA A 163 8.85 14.24 25.84
C ALA A 163 7.96 15.24 26.61
N THR A 164 6.95 15.83 25.95
CA THR A 164 6.07 16.85 26.53
C THR A 164 4.59 16.58 26.27
N ALA A 165 3.72 17.19 27.09
CA ALA A 165 2.27 17.07 26.97
C ALA A 165 1.74 17.66 25.65
N GLU A 166 2.37 18.71 25.13
CA GLU A 166 2.02 19.34 23.86
C GLU A 166 2.28 18.37 22.69
N LEU A 167 3.40 17.65 22.74
CA LEU A 167 3.75 16.65 21.72
C LEU A 167 2.78 15.46 21.79
N ALA A 168 2.46 14.97 22.99
CA ALA A 168 1.44 13.94 23.18
C ALA A 168 0.07 14.38 22.64
N ALA A 169 -0.30 15.66 22.79
CA ALA A 169 -1.53 16.20 22.26
C ALA A 169 -1.52 16.34 20.72
N GLN A 170 -0.41 16.79 20.15
CA GLN A 170 -0.23 16.88 18.69
C GLN A 170 -0.39 15.52 18.01
N TYR A 171 0.21 14.48 18.59
CA TYR A 171 0.11 13.12 18.08
C TYR A 171 -1.13 12.37 18.58
N ARG A 172 -2.01 13.01 19.36
CA ARG A 172 -3.23 12.40 19.92
C ARG A 172 -2.94 11.07 20.65
N LEU A 173 -1.91 11.04 21.49
CA LEU A 173 -1.51 9.86 22.23
C LEU A 173 -2.56 9.55 23.30
N LEU A 174 -3.23 8.40 23.19
CA LEU A 174 -4.16 7.98 24.23
C LEU A 174 -3.43 7.31 25.40
N ALA A 175 -2.50 6.39 25.12
CA ALA A 175 -1.70 5.74 26.16
C ALA A 175 -0.36 5.27 25.60
N SER A 176 0.69 5.21 26.43
CA SER A 176 1.99 4.67 26.03
C SER A 176 2.16 3.22 26.49
N PRO A 177 2.79 2.34 25.70
CA PRO A 177 3.30 2.56 24.33
C PRO A 177 2.20 2.44 23.26
N THR A 178 2.28 3.20 22.16
CA THR A 178 1.35 3.10 21.01
C THR A 178 2.11 2.84 19.71
N VAL A 179 1.63 1.86 18.93
CA VAL A 179 2.18 1.54 17.61
C VAL A 179 1.12 1.83 16.54
N ARG A 180 1.45 2.69 15.59
CA ARG A 180 0.61 3.00 14.43
C ARG A 180 1.27 2.56 13.14
N VAL A 181 0.47 2.15 12.17
CA VAL A 181 0.91 1.83 10.81
C VAL A 181 0.06 2.66 9.87
N ASN A 182 0.68 3.51 9.06
CA ASN A 182 0.02 4.48 8.18
C ASN A 182 -1.02 5.34 8.93
N GLY A 183 -0.67 5.80 10.13
CA GLY A 183 -1.55 6.61 10.98
C GLY A 183 -2.67 5.81 11.69
N ARG A 184 -2.79 4.49 11.46
CA ARG A 184 -3.78 3.63 12.12
C ARG A 184 -3.15 2.85 13.27
N ASP A 185 -3.75 2.92 14.45
CA ASP A 185 -3.35 2.11 15.60
C ASP A 185 -3.55 0.61 15.33
N ILE A 186 -2.54 -0.21 15.66
CA ILE A 186 -2.59 -1.67 15.48
C ILE A 186 -3.57 -2.32 16.45
N ALA A 187 -3.80 -1.76 17.63
CA ALA A 187 -4.79 -2.30 18.56
C ALA A 187 -6.18 -1.71 18.28
N ALA A 188 -7.19 -2.58 18.26
CA ALA A 188 -8.58 -2.19 18.07
C ALA A 188 -9.17 -1.38 19.24
N GLY A 189 -8.46 -1.27 20.37
CA GLY A 189 -8.86 -0.52 21.56
C GLY A 189 -7.68 -0.15 22.46
N VAL A 190 -7.91 0.79 23.37
CA VAL A 190 -6.96 1.20 24.41
C VAL A 190 -7.44 0.65 25.74
N ARG A 191 -6.62 -0.19 26.36
CA ARG A 191 -6.79 -0.63 27.74
C ARG A 191 -5.57 -0.20 28.54
N GLU A 192 -5.79 0.11 29.81
CA GLU A 192 -4.81 0.71 30.69
C GLU A 192 -4.70 -0.11 31.97
N ASN A 193 -3.49 -0.25 32.50
CA ASN A 193 -3.25 -0.82 33.80
C ASN A 193 -2.05 -0.12 34.47
N HIS A 194 -2.09 -0.08 35.80
CA HIS A 194 -1.09 0.57 36.63
C HIS A 194 0.32 0.15 36.23
N CYS A 195 1.19 1.13 36.03
CA CYS A 195 2.57 0.90 35.66
C CYS A 195 3.51 1.38 36.75
N GLY A 196 4.15 0.43 37.43
CA GLY A 196 5.16 0.74 38.45
C GLY A 196 6.32 1.58 37.90
N CYS A 197 6.74 1.32 36.66
CA CYS A 197 7.85 2.06 36.02
C CYS A 197 7.45 3.51 35.71
N CYS A 198 6.31 3.72 35.04
CA CYS A 198 5.80 5.06 34.74
C CYS A 198 5.58 5.86 36.05
N SER A 199 5.10 5.19 37.10
CA SER A 199 4.83 5.80 38.39
C SER A 199 6.09 6.13 39.19
N ALA A 200 7.17 5.37 39.01
CA ALA A 200 8.48 5.67 39.58
C ALA A 200 9.10 6.91 38.91
N ILE A 201 8.96 7.04 37.59
CA ILE A 201 9.48 8.16 36.78
C ILE A 201 8.75 9.47 37.10
N SER A 202 7.41 9.43 37.21
CA SER A 202 6.62 10.64 37.46
C SER A 202 6.33 10.89 38.94
N HIS A 203 6.79 10.02 39.85
CA HIS A 203 6.43 10.03 41.27
C HIS A 203 4.92 10.15 41.52
N SER A 204 4.11 9.69 40.57
CA SER A 204 2.66 9.81 40.56
C SER A 204 2.07 8.52 40.00
N ASP A 205 0.95 8.08 40.53
CA ASP A 205 0.31 6.83 40.08
C ASP A 205 -0.21 6.99 38.63
N VAL A 206 0.42 6.26 37.70
CA VAL A 206 0.20 6.36 36.24
C VAL A 206 -0.16 5.01 35.66
N ASP A 207 -1.28 4.98 34.95
CA ASP A 207 -1.70 3.85 34.15
C ASP A 207 -1.08 3.91 32.76
N CYS A 208 -0.47 2.80 32.30
CA CYS A 208 0.14 2.69 30.98
C CYS A 208 -0.58 1.59 30.16
N ARG A 209 -0.46 1.63 28.83
CA ARG A 209 -1.25 0.82 27.89
C ARG A 209 -0.96 -0.67 27.97
N VAL A 210 -2.01 -1.50 28.05
CA VAL A 210 -1.93 -2.95 27.87
C VAL A 210 -2.55 -3.36 26.53
N PHE A 211 -2.01 -4.42 25.94
CA PHE A 211 -2.43 -4.95 24.66
C PHE A 211 -3.30 -6.18 24.86
N GLU A 212 -4.48 -6.19 24.26
CA GLU A 212 -5.30 -7.40 24.17
C GLU A 212 -5.08 -8.10 22.84
N TYR A 213 -4.73 -9.38 22.91
CA TYR A 213 -4.57 -10.20 21.73
C TYR A 213 -5.04 -11.63 22.03
N ASN A 214 -5.88 -12.20 21.17
CA ASN A 214 -6.46 -13.54 21.32
C ASN A 214 -7.12 -13.81 22.68
N GLY A 215 -7.78 -12.82 23.28
CA GLY A 215 -8.45 -12.95 24.58
C GLY A 215 -7.52 -12.90 25.80
N HIS A 216 -6.22 -12.67 25.60
CA HIS A 216 -5.23 -12.47 26.67
C HIS A 216 -4.77 -11.01 26.72
N THR A 217 -4.41 -10.54 27.92
CA THR A 217 -3.84 -9.20 28.14
C THR A 217 -2.33 -9.31 28.28
N TYR A 218 -1.59 -8.46 27.56
CA TYR A 218 -0.14 -8.39 27.56
C TYR A 218 0.33 -6.98 27.91
N GLU A 219 1.35 -6.88 28.76
CA GLU A 219 1.97 -5.59 29.11
C GLU A 219 2.96 -5.09 28.04
N VAL A 220 3.48 -6.02 27.24
CA VAL A 220 4.36 -5.80 26.09
C VAL A 220 3.65 -6.31 24.84
N ALA A 221 3.66 -5.54 23.75
CA ALA A 221 2.95 -5.95 22.55
C ALA A 221 3.54 -7.25 21.98
N PRO A 222 2.74 -8.33 21.81
CA PRO A 222 3.25 -9.58 21.28
C PRO A 222 3.62 -9.43 19.80
N LYS A 223 4.73 -10.04 19.40
CA LYS A 223 5.28 -9.98 18.02
C LYS A 223 4.24 -10.33 16.96
N GLN A 224 3.36 -11.29 17.26
CA GLN A 224 2.28 -11.73 16.37
C GLN A 224 1.25 -10.62 16.11
N MET A 225 0.88 -9.84 17.13
CA MET A 225 -0.05 -8.72 16.99
C MET A 225 0.56 -7.62 16.13
N LEU A 226 1.84 -7.29 16.38
CA LEU A 226 2.57 -6.29 15.60
C LEU A 226 2.70 -6.70 14.13
N ALA A 227 3.13 -7.94 13.87
CA ALA A 227 3.29 -8.45 12.52
C ALA A 227 1.95 -8.47 11.76
N ARG A 228 0.88 -8.94 12.41
CA ARG A 228 -0.46 -8.97 11.82
C ARG A 228 -1.01 -7.56 11.57
N GLY A 229 -0.75 -6.62 12.48
CA GLY A 229 -1.13 -5.21 12.31
C GLY A 229 -0.47 -4.57 11.09
N ILE A 230 0.86 -4.77 10.96
CA ILE A 230 1.63 -4.26 9.82
C ILE A 230 1.12 -4.89 8.52
N LEU A 231 1.04 -6.22 8.45
CA LEU A 231 0.57 -6.92 7.25
C LEU A 231 -0.87 -6.55 6.88
N SER A 232 -1.76 -6.45 7.87
CA SER A 232 -3.13 -6.01 7.64
C SER A 232 -3.19 -4.60 7.07
N ALA A 233 -2.33 -3.69 7.52
CA ALA A 233 -2.28 -2.32 7.00
C ALA A 233 -1.76 -2.28 5.56
N VAL A 234 -0.80 -3.15 5.20
CA VAL A 234 -0.31 -3.30 3.81
C VAL A 234 -1.39 -3.86 2.89
N CYS A 235 -2.15 -4.86 3.34
CA CYS A 235 -3.19 -5.51 2.52
C CYS A 235 -4.53 -4.74 2.50
N SER A 236 -4.76 -3.79 3.41
CA SER A 236 -6.02 -3.06 3.47
C SER A 236 -6.02 -1.86 2.52
N VAL A 237 -6.75 -1.99 1.40
CA VAL A 237 -7.00 -0.91 0.42
C VAL A 237 -8.09 0.05 0.93
N GLN A 238 -7.99 0.55 2.16
CA GLN A 238 -8.92 1.54 2.68
C GLN A 238 -8.15 2.70 3.30
N PRO A 239 -8.24 3.91 2.72
CA PRO A 239 -7.76 5.11 3.41
C PRO A 239 -8.59 5.27 4.67
N ALA A 240 -7.94 5.18 5.83
CA ALA A 240 -8.58 5.49 7.10
C ALA A 240 -9.04 6.94 7.03
N SER A 241 -10.36 7.16 7.03
CA SER A 241 -10.91 8.50 7.23
C SER A 241 -10.57 8.91 8.66
N PRO A 242 -9.86 10.02 8.90
CA PRO A 242 -9.62 10.48 10.25
C PRO A 242 -10.98 10.89 10.83
N GLY A 243 -11.51 10.05 11.73
CA GLY A 243 -12.66 10.41 12.55
C GLY A 243 -12.33 11.73 13.25
N GLN A 244 -13.18 12.75 13.04
CA GLN A 244 -13.12 14.00 13.78
C GLN A 244 -13.59 13.77 15.22
N GLU A 245 -12.89 12.94 15.96
CA GLU A 245 -13.03 12.92 17.41
C GLU A 245 -12.17 14.05 17.97
N THR A 246 -12.81 14.93 18.73
CA THR A 246 -12.13 15.97 19.52
C THR A 246 -11.25 15.28 20.54
N TYR A 247 -9.95 15.20 20.26
CA TYR A 247 -8.97 14.64 21.17
C TYR A 247 -8.85 15.51 22.43
N ARG A 248 -8.87 14.87 23.59
CA ARG A 248 -8.55 15.47 24.90
C ARG A 248 -7.48 14.62 25.56
N LEU A 249 -6.42 15.27 26.08
CA LEU A 249 -5.34 14.59 26.79
C LEU A 249 -5.93 13.78 27.97
N PRO A 250 -5.69 12.46 28.04
CA PRO A 250 -6.14 11.63 29.14
C PRO A 250 -5.51 12.03 30.48
N ASP A 251 -6.27 11.87 31.57
CA ASP A 251 -5.87 12.29 32.92
C ASP A 251 -4.59 11.59 33.40
N HIS A 252 -4.37 10.32 33.02
CA HIS A 252 -3.15 9.58 33.38
C HIS A 252 -1.88 10.19 32.72
N LEU A 253 -1.98 10.67 31.47
CA LEU A 253 -0.87 11.37 30.80
C LEU A 253 -0.63 12.75 31.42
N ALA A 254 -1.70 13.48 31.75
CA ALA A 254 -1.56 14.76 32.45
C ALA A 254 -0.83 14.60 33.80
N ARG A 255 -1.14 13.54 34.55
CA ARG A 255 -0.45 13.20 35.82
C ARG A 255 1.01 12.81 35.62
N PHE A 256 1.32 12.09 34.54
CA PHE A 256 2.69 11.73 34.19
C PHE A 256 3.54 12.99 33.90
N PHE A 257 3.06 13.87 33.01
CA PHE A 257 3.78 15.10 32.65
C PHE A 257 3.88 16.11 33.79
N ALA A 258 2.86 16.19 34.66
CA ALA A 258 2.92 17.05 35.85
C ALA A 258 3.94 16.57 36.90
N GLY A 259 4.23 15.25 36.91
CA GLY A 259 5.13 14.63 37.87
C GLY A 259 6.59 14.52 37.41
N LYS A 260 6.82 14.50 36.08
CA LYS A 260 8.16 14.48 35.47
C LYS A 260 8.87 15.81 35.74
N ARG A 261 9.89 15.81 36.61
CA ARG A 261 10.75 16.96 36.94
C ARG A 261 12.19 16.75 36.48
#